data_AF-A0A959R9F1-F1
#
_entry.id   AF-A0A959R9F1-F1
#
_cell.length_a   1.000
_cell.length_b   1.000
_cell.length_c   1.000
_cell.angle_alpha   90.00
_cell.angle_beta   90.00
_cell.angle_gamma   90.00
#
_symmetry.space_group_name_H-M   'P 1'
#
loop_
_entity.id
_entity.type
_entity.pdbx_description
1 polymer ?
#
loop_
_entity_poly.entity_id
_entity_poly.type
_entity_poly.pdbx_seq_one_letter_code
_entity_poly.pdbx_strand_id
1 'polypeptide(L)'
;MKLSLDEYIIDDRIFDVKFSCDLEKCKGACCTLEGTLGAPILEEEIDKIEKTIPFAKKYLTNKHKKILDREEFYLEYEGEYHLNNVNDNDCVFSFYEDGIAKCSIQKAYYNGEVKFIKPISCQLFPIRVSGKGRNIFRYEKMYECRDALDKGKEDGVTIFEYVKSGIERGFGKKFYKSLKERFISKDA
;
A
#
# COMPACT_ATOMS: atom_id res chain seq x y z
N MET A 1 22.11 8.58 4.19
CA MET A 1 22.77 7.40 4.78
C MET A 1 22.24 6.17 4.05
N LYS A 2 23.08 5.43 3.32
CA LYS A 2 22.64 4.17 2.68
C LYS A 2 22.80 3.07 3.72
N LEU A 3 21.69 2.54 4.22
CA LEU A 3 21.69 1.39 5.11
C LEU A 3 22.26 0.17 4.37
N SER A 4 23.14 -0.59 5.02
CA SER A 4 23.57 -1.90 4.53
C SER A 4 22.35 -2.84 4.52
N LEU A 5 22.30 -3.81 3.60
CA LEU A 5 21.26 -4.84 3.64
C LEU A 5 21.24 -5.62 4.97
N ASP A 6 22.35 -5.66 5.69
CA ASP A 6 22.46 -6.33 6.99
C ASP A 6 21.72 -5.60 8.11
N GLU A 7 21.37 -4.33 7.90
CA GLU A 7 20.54 -3.55 8.83
C GLU A 7 19.04 -3.78 8.59
N TYR A 8 18.67 -4.51 7.52
CA TYR A 8 17.28 -4.83 7.22
C TYR A 8 16.87 -6.16 7.86
N ILE A 9 15.74 -6.12 8.57
CA ILE A 9 15.07 -7.30 9.12
C ILE A 9 13.91 -7.61 8.18
N ILE A 10 14.00 -8.74 7.48
CA ILE A 10 13.03 -9.11 6.44
C ILE A 10 12.43 -10.46 6.80
N ASP A 11 11.10 -10.50 6.82
CA ASP A 11 10.34 -11.73 6.97
C ASP A 11 10.55 -12.64 5.75
N ASP A 12 11.18 -13.79 5.95
CA ASP A 12 11.52 -14.75 4.88
C ASP A 12 10.28 -15.20 4.08
N ARG A 13 9.09 -15.21 4.71
CA ARG A 13 7.83 -15.56 4.05
C ARG A 13 7.50 -14.67 2.85
N ILE A 14 8.08 -13.46 2.78
CA ILE A 14 7.93 -12.55 1.64
C ILE A 14 8.45 -13.20 0.34
N PHE A 15 9.44 -14.09 0.42
CA PHE A 15 10.04 -14.76 -0.73
C PHE A 15 9.34 -16.08 -1.07
N ASP A 16 8.71 -16.74 -0.09
CA ASP A 16 8.09 -18.06 -0.31
C ASP A 16 6.59 -17.99 -0.59
N VAL A 17 5.87 -17.10 0.12
CA VAL A 17 4.42 -17.03 0.04
C VAL A 17 3.99 -16.51 -1.33
N LYS A 18 3.15 -17.31 -1.98
CA LYS A 18 2.52 -16.94 -3.24
C LYS A 18 1.36 -15.99 -3.01
N PHE A 19 1.31 -14.88 -3.75
CA PHE A 19 0.32 -13.83 -3.59
C PHE A 19 0.06 -13.08 -4.90
N SER A 20 -1.22 -12.91 -5.24
CA SER A 20 -1.67 -12.08 -6.36
C SER A 20 -3.03 -11.50 -6.00
N CYS A 21 -3.15 -10.17 -5.90
CA CYS A 21 -4.40 -9.55 -5.44
C CYS A 21 -5.57 -9.87 -6.39
N ASP A 22 -6.73 -10.15 -5.80
CA ASP A 22 -7.99 -10.36 -6.50
C ASP A 22 -9.08 -9.43 -5.94
N LEU A 23 -9.21 -8.26 -6.58
CA LEU A 23 -10.23 -7.27 -6.21
C LEU A 23 -11.65 -7.73 -6.55
N GLU A 24 -11.82 -8.62 -7.53
CA GLU A 24 -13.13 -9.15 -7.88
C GLU A 24 -13.67 -10.04 -6.76
N LYS A 25 -12.79 -10.75 -6.05
CA LYS A 25 -13.13 -11.59 -4.90
C LYS A 25 -13.23 -10.79 -3.60
N CYS A 26 -12.23 -9.97 -3.27
CA CYS A 26 -12.18 -9.28 -1.98
C CYS A 26 -12.96 -7.95 -1.94
N LYS A 27 -13.42 -7.45 -3.10
CA LYS A 27 -14.17 -6.18 -3.23
C LYS A 27 -13.44 -4.95 -2.70
N GLY A 28 -12.11 -5.00 -2.63
CA GLY A 28 -11.28 -3.88 -2.17
C GLY A 28 -11.15 -3.78 -0.65
N ALA A 29 -11.30 -4.89 0.06
CA ALA A 29 -11.29 -4.96 1.52
C ALA A 29 -10.16 -4.15 2.20
N CYS A 30 -8.95 -4.13 1.65
CA CYS A 30 -7.81 -3.39 2.22
C CYS A 30 -7.99 -1.85 2.25
N CYS A 31 -8.98 -1.32 1.53
CA CYS A 31 -9.35 0.11 1.55
C CYS A 31 -10.51 0.43 2.50
N THR A 32 -11.15 -0.59 3.08
CA THR A 32 -12.42 -0.51 3.83
C THR A 32 -12.36 -1.37 5.11
N LEU A 33 -11.21 -1.38 5.78
CA LEU A 33 -10.98 -2.19 6.97
C LEU A 33 -11.47 -1.45 8.21
N GLU A 34 -12.58 -1.94 8.78
CA GLU A 34 -13.15 -1.42 10.02
C GLU A 34 -12.16 -1.45 11.19
N GLY A 35 -12.16 -0.37 11.98
CA GLY A 35 -11.45 -0.33 13.27
C GLY A 35 -9.92 -0.30 13.18
N THR A 36 -9.36 0.00 12.01
CA THR A 36 -7.92 0.18 11.82
C THR A 36 -7.57 1.65 11.62
N LEU A 37 -6.41 2.08 12.16
CA LEU A 37 -5.76 3.29 11.66
C LEU A 37 -5.52 3.07 10.16
N GLY A 38 -5.86 4.06 9.32
CA GLY A 38 -5.70 3.94 7.87
C GLY A 38 -4.25 3.66 7.48
N ALA A 39 -4.01 3.42 6.18
CA ALA A 39 -2.68 3.02 5.73
C ALA A 39 -1.60 4.03 6.18
N PRO A 40 -0.46 3.58 6.75
CA PRO A 40 0.60 4.47 7.19
C PRO A 40 1.18 5.22 5.99
N ILE A 41 1.49 6.49 6.13
CA ILE A 41 2.08 7.32 5.08
C ILE A 41 3.38 7.94 5.58
N LEU A 42 4.26 8.26 4.65
CA LEU A 42 5.49 8.97 4.98
C LEU A 42 5.21 10.47 5.03
N GLU A 43 5.93 11.19 5.88
CA GLU A 43 5.89 12.64 5.92
C GLU A 43 6.18 13.25 4.54
N GLU A 44 7.16 12.71 3.82
CA GLU A 44 7.50 13.11 2.44
C GLU A 44 6.42 12.79 1.38
N GLU A 45 5.38 12.03 1.74
CA GLU A 45 4.21 11.76 0.89
C GLU A 45 3.07 12.75 1.14
N ILE A 46 3.02 13.46 2.26
CA ILE A 46 1.91 14.35 2.64
C ILE A 46 1.68 15.41 1.55
N ASP A 47 2.68 16.23 1.23
CA ASP A 47 2.59 17.26 0.19
C ASP A 47 2.20 16.68 -1.19
N LYS A 48 2.63 15.44 -1.47
CA LYS A 48 2.34 14.78 -2.75
C LYS A 48 0.89 14.32 -2.80
N ILE A 49 0.37 13.77 -1.70
CA ILE A 49 -1.02 13.35 -1.55
C ILE A 49 -1.93 14.57 -1.60
N GLU A 50 -1.59 15.64 -0.88
CA GLU A 50 -2.38 16.88 -0.85
C GLU A 50 -2.63 17.45 -2.25
N LYS A 51 -1.57 17.49 -3.08
CA LYS A 51 -1.65 17.92 -4.49
C LYS A 51 -2.57 17.06 -5.35
N THR A 52 -2.90 15.84 -4.93
CA THR A 52 -3.84 14.98 -5.65
C THR A 52 -5.30 15.22 -5.27
N ILE A 53 -5.58 15.86 -4.14
CA ILE A 53 -6.94 16.01 -3.58
C ILE A 53 -7.94 16.59 -4.59
N PRO A 54 -7.65 17.68 -5.34
CA PRO A 54 -8.61 18.23 -6.30
C PRO A 54 -9.01 17.25 -7.40
N PHE A 55 -8.09 16.37 -7.81
CA PHE A 55 -8.32 15.35 -8.84
C PHE A 55 -9.02 14.13 -8.24
N ALA A 56 -8.56 13.67 -7.08
CA ALA A 56 -9.17 12.57 -6.34
C ALA A 56 -10.65 12.85 -6.03
N LYS A 57 -10.99 14.09 -5.63
CA LYS A 57 -12.36 14.53 -5.36
C LYS A 57 -13.32 14.29 -6.52
N LYS A 58 -12.88 14.20 -7.79
CA LYS A 58 -13.78 13.92 -8.92
C LYS A 58 -14.48 12.56 -8.81
N TYR A 59 -13.83 11.59 -8.17
CA TYR A 59 -14.33 10.20 -8.04
C TYR A 59 -15.06 9.95 -6.72
N LEU A 60 -14.85 10.83 -5.73
CA LEU A 60 -15.35 10.65 -4.38
C LEU A 60 -16.83 11.02 -4.24
N THR A 61 -17.51 10.33 -3.33
CA THR A 61 -18.87 10.69 -2.90
C THR A 61 -18.87 12.00 -2.12
N ASN A 62 -20.03 12.65 -2.02
CA ASN A 62 -20.19 13.88 -1.21
C ASN A 62 -19.81 13.68 0.26
N LYS A 63 -19.97 12.45 0.80
CA LYS A 63 -19.56 12.10 2.16
C LYS A 63 -18.04 12.25 2.32
N HIS A 64 -17.27 11.63 1.44
CA HIS A 64 -15.80 11.66 1.47
C HIS A 64 -15.25 13.07 1.19
N LYS A 65 -15.85 13.78 0.23
CA LYS A 65 -15.50 15.18 -0.07
C LYS A 65 -15.62 16.08 1.15
N LYS A 66 -16.72 15.97 1.90
CA LYS A 66 -16.95 16.76 3.12
C LYS A 66 -15.91 16.51 4.20
N ILE A 67 -15.42 15.28 4.35
CA ILE A 67 -14.31 14.99 5.28
C ILE A 67 -13.04 15.69 4.79
N LEU A 68 -12.67 15.53 3.52
CA LEU A 68 -11.52 16.23 2.91
C LEU A 68 -11.65 17.75 2.79
N ASP A 69 -12.80 18.34 3.13
CA ASP A 69 -13.02 19.79 3.17
C ASP A 69 -12.96 20.34 4.60
N ARG A 70 -13.13 19.47 5.61
CA ARG A 70 -13.30 19.86 7.02
C ARG A 70 -12.17 19.36 7.91
N GLU A 71 -11.52 18.28 7.51
CA GLU A 71 -10.51 17.57 8.28
C GLU A 71 -9.28 17.31 7.40
N GLU A 72 -8.17 17.04 8.06
CA GLU A 72 -6.97 16.55 7.40
C GLU A 72 -7.21 15.17 6.79
N PHE A 73 -6.59 14.91 5.64
CA PHE A 73 -6.64 13.59 5.00
C PHE A 73 -5.79 12.54 5.73
N TYR A 74 -5.05 12.96 6.77
CA TYR A 74 -4.18 12.13 7.57
C TYR A 74 -4.35 12.43 9.07
N LEU A 75 -3.92 11.48 9.89
CA LEU A 75 -3.86 11.58 11.34
C LEU A 75 -2.43 11.22 11.79
N GLU A 76 -1.98 11.82 12.89
CA GLU A 76 -0.73 11.43 13.55
C GLU A 76 -1.05 10.54 14.75
N TYR A 77 -0.42 9.37 14.83
CA TYR A 77 -0.58 8.42 15.93
C TYR A 77 0.79 7.85 16.30
N GLU A 78 1.19 7.97 17.57
CA GLU A 78 2.50 7.52 18.08
C GLU A 78 3.71 8.00 17.26
N GLY A 79 3.62 9.19 16.65
CA GLY A 79 4.67 9.78 15.82
C GLY A 79 4.76 9.21 14.39
N GLU A 80 3.77 8.42 13.96
CA GLU A 80 3.59 7.98 12.58
C GLU A 80 2.35 8.64 11.96
N TYR A 81 2.40 8.94 10.67
CA TYR A 81 1.26 9.48 9.93
C TYR A 81 0.46 8.35 9.28
N HIS A 82 -0.86 8.45 9.33
CA HIS A 82 -1.79 7.48 8.74
C HIS A 82 -2.83 8.21 7.90
N LEU A 83 -3.30 7.58 6.82
CA LEU A 83 -4.49 8.09 6.13
C LEU A 83 -5.70 8.14 7.09
N ASN A 84 -6.46 9.22 7.01
CA ASN A 84 -7.72 9.36 7.73
C ASN A 84 -8.81 8.47 7.09
N ASN A 85 -9.86 8.20 7.85
CA ASN A 85 -10.98 7.37 7.47
C ASN A 85 -12.29 8.17 7.52
N VAL A 86 -13.31 7.69 6.80
CA VAL A 86 -14.66 8.23 6.85
C VAL A 86 -15.49 7.37 7.80
N ASN A 87 -15.89 7.94 8.94
CA ASN A 87 -16.64 7.25 9.99
C ASN A 87 -15.96 5.95 10.48
N ASP A 88 -14.64 5.98 10.70
CA ASP A 88 -13.85 4.86 11.25
C ASP A 88 -13.88 3.56 10.43
N ASN A 89 -14.22 3.64 9.14
CA ASN A 89 -14.33 2.48 8.26
C ASN A 89 -13.56 2.65 6.94
N ASP A 90 -14.07 3.50 6.06
CA ASP A 90 -13.54 3.63 4.70
C ASP A 90 -12.33 4.56 4.67
N CYS A 91 -11.27 4.21 3.95
CA CYS A 91 -10.19 5.14 3.65
C CYS A 91 -10.77 6.41 3.01
N VAL A 92 -10.32 7.61 3.42
CA VAL A 92 -10.83 8.90 2.93
C VAL A 92 -10.69 9.09 1.41
N PHE A 93 -9.78 8.35 0.78
CA PHE A 93 -9.58 8.33 -0.67
C PHE A 93 -10.27 7.16 -1.38
N SER A 94 -11.05 6.35 -0.68
CA SER A 94 -11.76 5.23 -1.29
C SER A 94 -13.02 5.70 -2.04
N PHE A 95 -13.35 5.00 -3.12
CA PHE A 95 -14.61 5.15 -3.83
C PHE A 95 -15.00 3.78 -4.41
N TYR A 96 -16.27 3.62 -4.77
CA TYR A 96 -16.76 2.39 -5.37
C TYR A 96 -16.94 2.54 -6.87
N GLU A 97 -16.47 1.56 -7.62
CA GLU A 97 -16.68 1.41 -9.06
C GLU A 97 -17.05 -0.05 -9.29
N ASP A 98 -18.23 -0.30 -9.86
CA ASP A 98 -18.79 -1.65 -10.09
C ASP A 98 -18.86 -2.52 -8.82
N GLY A 99 -19.17 -1.90 -7.68
CA GLY A 99 -19.27 -2.58 -6.38
C GLY A 99 -17.91 -2.96 -5.75
N ILE A 100 -16.80 -2.47 -6.30
CA ILE A 100 -15.45 -2.72 -5.79
C ILE A 100 -14.87 -1.40 -5.24
N ALA A 101 -14.38 -1.44 -3.99
CA ALA A 101 -13.67 -0.30 -3.41
C ALA A 101 -12.30 -0.12 -4.11
N LYS A 102 -12.04 1.09 -4.59
CA LYS A 102 -10.83 1.50 -5.31
C LYS A 102 -10.30 2.80 -4.72
N CYS A 103 -9.03 3.09 -4.99
CA CYS A 103 -8.38 4.32 -4.54
C CYS A 103 -8.53 5.44 -5.60
N SER A 104 -9.12 6.57 -5.20
CA SER A 104 -9.35 7.74 -6.08
C SER A 104 -8.03 8.37 -6.57
N ILE A 105 -6.98 8.36 -5.76
CA ILE A 105 -5.63 8.81 -6.15
C ILE A 105 -5.08 7.92 -7.27
N GLN A 106 -5.21 6.60 -7.08
CA GLN A 106 -4.76 5.61 -8.06
C GLN A 106 -5.52 5.73 -9.39
N LYS A 107 -6.83 6.01 -9.33
CA LYS A 107 -7.66 6.29 -10.51
C LYS A 107 -7.21 7.56 -11.23
N ALA A 108 -6.98 8.65 -10.49
CA ALA A 108 -6.47 9.90 -11.05
C ALA A 108 -5.12 9.70 -11.75
N TYR A 109 -4.23 8.88 -11.17
CA TYR A 109 -2.96 8.52 -11.80
C TYR A 109 -3.15 7.75 -13.11
N TYR A 110 -4.01 6.73 -13.13
CA TYR A 110 -4.28 5.96 -14.35
C TYR A 110 -4.92 6.81 -15.46
N ASN A 111 -5.65 7.85 -15.08
CA ASN A 111 -6.23 8.82 -16.01
C ASN A 111 -5.24 9.94 -16.41
N GLY A 112 -3.99 9.90 -15.95
CA GLY A 112 -2.97 10.90 -16.28
C GLY A 112 -3.18 12.27 -15.62
N GLU A 113 -4.08 12.38 -14.65
CA GLU A 113 -4.43 13.64 -13.99
C GLU A 113 -3.40 14.05 -12.93
N VAL A 114 -2.73 13.06 -12.34
CA VAL A 114 -1.69 13.24 -11.32
C VAL A 114 -0.51 12.33 -11.62
N LYS A 115 0.69 12.72 -11.15
CA LYS A 115 1.90 11.89 -11.27
C LYS A 115 2.11 10.96 -10.06
N PHE A 116 1.42 11.23 -8.95
CA PHE A 116 1.50 10.44 -7.74
C PHE A 116 0.51 9.27 -7.81
N ILE A 117 1.00 8.05 -7.62
CA ILE A 117 0.26 6.81 -7.87
C ILE A 117 -0.70 6.48 -6.70
N LYS A 118 -0.16 6.30 -5.50
CA LYS A 118 -0.83 6.06 -4.21
C LYS A 118 0.27 5.97 -3.15
N PRO A 119 -0.01 6.00 -1.84
CA PRO A 119 1.03 5.84 -0.82
C PRO A 119 1.86 4.57 -1.00
N ILE A 120 3.15 4.64 -0.64
CA ILE A 120 4.09 3.51 -0.71
C ILE A 120 3.58 2.31 0.08
N SER A 121 3.06 2.53 1.28
CA SER A 121 2.46 1.46 2.10
C SER A 121 1.32 0.73 1.39
N CYS A 122 0.44 1.45 0.69
CA CYS A 122 -0.66 0.88 -0.09
C CYS A 122 -0.19 0.12 -1.33
N GLN A 123 0.98 0.48 -1.90
CA GLN A 123 1.57 -0.27 -3.01
C GLN A 123 2.37 -1.48 -2.55
N LEU A 124 2.95 -1.42 -1.35
CA LEU A 124 3.71 -2.51 -0.77
C LEU A 124 2.84 -3.58 -0.12
N PHE A 125 1.55 -3.34 0.11
CA PHE A 125 0.66 -4.34 0.69
C PHE A 125 0.68 -5.66 -0.11
N PRO A 126 0.89 -6.83 0.53
CA PRO A 126 0.73 -7.11 1.97
C PRO A 126 1.99 -6.94 2.84
N ILE A 127 3.03 -6.26 2.35
CA ILE A 127 4.20 -5.91 3.17
C ILE A 127 3.93 -4.61 3.93
N ARG A 128 4.22 -4.63 5.24
CA ARG A 128 4.35 -3.43 6.07
C ARG A 128 5.81 -3.17 6.39
N VAL A 129 6.19 -1.90 6.26
CA VAL A 129 7.54 -1.44 6.60
C VAL A 129 7.47 -0.56 7.83
N SER A 130 8.29 -0.87 8.83
CA SER A 130 8.38 -0.13 10.09
C SER A 130 9.84 0.06 10.52
N GLY A 131 10.03 0.70 11.68
CA GLY A 131 11.34 0.98 12.26
C GLY A 131 11.88 2.35 11.85
N LYS A 132 12.70 2.96 12.72
CA LYS A 132 13.21 4.33 12.56
C LYS A 132 13.93 4.59 11.23
N GLY A 133 14.50 3.55 10.62
CA GLY A 133 15.16 3.62 9.31
C GLY A 133 14.38 2.99 8.16
N ARG A 134 13.11 2.61 8.37
CA ARG A 134 12.28 1.84 7.43
C ARG A 134 12.95 0.54 6.99
N ASN A 135 13.51 -0.17 7.96
CA ASN A 135 14.38 -1.31 7.76
C ASN A 135 13.73 -2.65 8.16
N ILE A 136 12.51 -2.64 8.71
CA ILE A 136 11.80 -3.86 9.10
C ILE A 136 10.68 -4.14 8.09
N PHE A 137 10.78 -5.22 7.33
CA PHE A 137 9.80 -5.65 6.33
C PHE A 137 9.04 -6.87 6.86
N ARG A 138 7.75 -6.67 7.12
CA ARG A 138 6.84 -7.66 7.71
C ARG A 138 5.78 -8.06 6.69
N TYR A 139 5.55 -9.36 6.49
CA TYR A 139 4.32 -9.79 5.83
C TYR A 139 3.14 -9.64 6.80
N GLU A 140 2.15 -8.82 6.42
CA GLU A 140 0.89 -8.66 7.12
C GLU A 140 -0.16 -9.61 6.54
N LYS A 141 -0.44 -10.68 7.28
CA LYS A 141 -1.46 -11.67 6.90
C LYS A 141 -2.85 -11.16 7.31
N MET A 142 -3.75 -11.11 6.33
CA MET A 142 -5.15 -10.72 6.53
C MET A 142 -6.09 -11.81 6.01
N TYR A 143 -7.22 -12.01 6.68
CA TYR A 143 -8.19 -13.06 6.31
C TYR A 143 -8.87 -12.77 4.96
N GLU A 144 -9.07 -11.49 4.66
CA GLU A 144 -9.64 -10.95 3.42
C GLU A 144 -8.72 -11.20 2.21
N CYS A 145 -7.44 -11.51 2.47
CA CYS A 145 -6.45 -11.83 1.45
C CYS A 145 -6.40 -13.32 1.10
N ARG A 146 -7.29 -14.17 1.64
CA ARG A 146 -7.29 -15.62 1.36
C ARG A 146 -7.37 -15.94 -0.13
N ASP A 147 -8.26 -15.26 -0.86
CA ASP A 147 -8.42 -15.46 -2.31
C ASP A 147 -7.17 -15.00 -3.07
N ALA A 148 -6.48 -13.97 -2.58
CA ALA A 148 -5.23 -13.50 -3.16
C ALA A 148 -4.07 -14.49 -2.97
N LEU A 149 -4.10 -15.29 -1.89
CA LEU A 149 -3.12 -16.37 -1.68
C LEU A 149 -3.37 -17.54 -2.62
N ASP A 150 -4.63 -17.89 -2.85
CA ASP A 150 -4.97 -18.99 -3.77
C ASP A 150 -4.65 -18.60 -5.22
N LYS A 151 -5.07 -17.40 -5.66
CA LYS A 151 -4.67 -16.85 -6.96
C LYS A 151 -3.15 -16.74 -7.11
N GLY A 152 -2.44 -16.34 -6.06
CA GLY A 152 -0.98 -16.30 -6.08
C GLY A 152 -0.34 -17.65 -6.38
N LYS A 153 -0.88 -18.74 -5.82
CA LYS A 153 -0.39 -20.10 -6.10
C LYS A 153 -0.63 -20.50 -7.55
N GLU A 154 -1.79 -20.14 -8.10
CA GLU A 154 -2.15 -20.37 -9.51
C GLU A 154 -1.23 -19.60 -10.46
N ASP A 155 -1.00 -18.31 -10.17
CA ASP A 155 -0.14 -17.42 -10.96
C ASP A 155 1.36 -17.74 -10.78
N GLY A 156 1.73 -18.47 -9.72
CA GLY A 156 3.12 -18.79 -9.36
C GLY A 156 3.93 -17.62 -8.81
N VAL A 157 3.30 -16.48 -8.52
CA VAL A 157 3.95 -15.21 -8.13
C VAL A 157 4.11 -15.11 -6.62
N THR A 158 5.32 -14.80 -6.14
CA THR A 158 5.61 -14.55 -4.71
C THR A 158 5.20 -13.13 -4.28
N ILE A 159 5.03 -12.89 -2.97
CA ILE A 159 4.82 -11.52 -2.44
C ILE A 159 5.92 -10.58 -2.93
N PHE A 160 7.18 -11.01 -2.84
CA PHE A 160 8.35 -10.24 -3.28
C PHE A 160 8.23 -9.77 -4.74
N GLU A 161 7.81 -10.66 -5.63
CA GLU A 161 7.63 -10.36 -7.05
C GLU A 161 6.41 -9.47 -7.28
N TYR A 162 5.29 -9.76 -6.61
CA TYR A 162 4.05 -9.00 -6.71
C TYR A 162 4.26 -7.52 -6.34
N VAL A 163 4.99 -7.24 -5.26
CA VAL A 163 5.21 -5.87 -4.77
C VAL A 163 6.42 -5.17 -5.40
N LYS A 164 7.07 -5.77 -6.42
CA LYS A 164 8.31 -5.27 -7.04
C LYS A 164 8.25 -3.77 -7.33
N SER A 165 7.18 -3.32 -7.98
CA SER A 165 7.01 -1.90 -8.33
C SER A 165 6.97 -0.97 -7.11
N GLY A 166 6.42 -1.43 -5.99
CA GLY A 166 6.40 -0.69 -4.71
C GLY A 166 7.78 -0.63 -4.07
N ILE A 167 8.52 -1.75 -4.08
CA ILE A 167 9.90 -1.81 -3.57
C ILE A 167 10.81 -0.91 -4.41
N GLU A 168 10.75 -1.01 -5.74
CA GLU A 168 11.57 -0.19 -6.63
C GLU A 168 11.26 1.31 -6.48
N ARG A 169 10.00 1.68 -6.25
CA ARG A 169 9.60 3.07 -6.03
C ARG A 169 10.01 3.60 -4.65
N GLY A 170 9.89 2.79 -3.60
CA GLY A 170 10.16 3.20 -2.22
C GLY A 170 11.62 3.13 -1.81
N PHE A 171 12.37 2.16 -2.35
CA PHE A 171 13.74 1.82 -1.93
C PHE A 171 14.74 1.76 -3.08
N GLY A 172 14.26 1.84 -4.33
CA GLY A 172 15.09 1.88 -5.53
C GLY A 172 15.37 0.50 -6.14
N LYS A 173 15.64 0.50 -7.45
CA LYS A 173 15.94 -0.72 -8.23
C LYS A 173 17.15 -1.50 -7.72
N LYS A 174 18.17 -0.80 -7.21
CA LYS A 174 19.36 -1.44 -6.65
C LYS A 174 19.01 -2.26 -5.41
N PHE A 175 18.15 -1.73 -4.53
CA PHE A 175 17.70 -2.43 -3.33
C PHE A 175 16.92 -3.71 -3.68
N TYR A 176 15.94 -3.61 -4.59
CA TYR A 176 15.21 -4.79 -5.07
C TYR A 176 16.15 -5.86 -5.62
N LYS A 177 17.12 -5.47 -6.46
CA LYS A 177 18.12 -6.40 -7.02
C LYS A 177 18.93 -7.08 -5.93
N SER A 178 19.42 -6.33 -4.95
CA SER A 178 20.22 -6.90 -3.85
C SER A 178 19.39 -7.82 -2.94
N LEU A 179 18.10 -7.55 -2.72
CA LEU A 179 17.20 -8.48 -2.02
C LEU A 179 17.00 -9.77 -2.82
N LYS A 180 16.75 -9.65 -4.13
CA LYS A 180 16.64 -10.82 -5.02
C LYS A 180 17.91 -11.67 -4.95
N GLU A 181 19.08 -11.07 -5.02
CA GLU A 181 20.36 -11.78 -4.92
C GLU A 181 20.54 -12.46 -3.57
N ARG A 182 20.15 -11.84 -2.45
CA ARG A 182 20.34 -12.41 -1.10
C ARG A 182 19.41 -13.59 -0.78
N PHE A 183 18.17 -13.55 -1.28
CA PHE A 183 17.12 -14.48 -0.83
C PHE A 183 16.68 -15.48 -1.91
N ILE A 184 16.93 -15.22 -3.20
CA ILE A 184 16.63 -16.18 -4.28
C ILE A 184 17.88 -16.98 -4.70
N SER A 185 19.09 -16.56 -4.31
CA SER A 185 20.31 -17.38 -4.51
C SER A 185 20.49 -18.52 -3.51
N LYS A 186 19.62 -18.64 -2.50
CA LYS A 186 19.71 -19.70 -1.49
C LYS A 186 19.15 -21.05 -1.94
N ASP A 187 18.46 -21.10 -3.08
CA ASP A 187 17.81 -22.30 -3.64
C ASP A 187 18.42 -22.75 -4.98
N ALA A 188 19.64 -22.33 -5.30
CA ALA A 188 20.38 -22.72 -6.52
C ALA A 188 21.57 -23.64 -6.21
#